data_AF-A0A847EFR8-F1
#
_entry.id   AF-A0A847EFR8-F1
#
_cell.length_a   1.000
_cell.length_b   1.000
_cell.length_c   1.000
_cell.angle_alpha   90.00
_cell.angle_beta   90.00
_cell.angle_gamma   90.00
#
_symmetry.space_group_name_H-M   'P 1'
#
loop_
_entity.id
_entity.type
_entity.pdbx_description
1 polymer ?
#
loop_
_entity_poly.entity_id
_entity_poly.type
_entity_poly.pdbx_seq_one_letter_code
_entity_poly.pdbx_strand_id
1 'polypeptide(L)'
;MAVYVMLSKLTDEGRKTLKNQPSRILEVNKEVEEMGGKILAQYVMLGEYDFINIIETMGNTSISKIAFELSSRGTLQTTTYAAIKVEDLIASWK
;
A
#
# COMPACT_ATOMS: atom_id res chain seq x y z
N MET A 1 -1.25 -4.76 -16.28
CA MET A 1 -1.38 -4.18 -14.94
C MET A 1 -0.05 -4.36 -14.23
N ALA A 2 0.32 -3.46 -13.32
CA ALA A 2 1.59 -3.52 -12.60
C ALA A 2 1.34 -3.73 -11.10
N VAL A 3 2.17 -4.56 -10.47
CA VAL A 3 2.07 -4.89 -9.05
C VAL A 3 3.07 -4.04 -8.27
N TYR A 4 2.64 -3.57 -7.11
CA TYR A 4 3.44 -2.76 -6.21
C TYR A 4 3.35 -3.31 -4.80
N VAL A 5 4.46 -3.22 -4.08
CA VAL A 5 4.51 -3.52 -2.64
C VAL A 5 4.61 -2.18 -1.92
N MET A 6 3.57 -1.84 -1.16
CA MET A 6 3.52 -0.65 -0.33
C MET A 6 3.65 -1.05 1.13
N LEU A 7 4.77 -0.68 1.72
CA LEU A 7 5.01 -0.78 3.16
C LEU A 7 4.52 0.50 3.83
N SER A 8 3.89 0.36 4.99
CA SER A 8 3.39 1.51 5.74
C SER A 8 3.84 1.44 7.19
N LYS A 9 4.28 2.58 7.71
CA LYS A 9 4.65 2.79 9.10
C LYS A 9 3.76 3.85 9.70
N LEU A 10 3.10 3.54 10.80
CA LEU A 10 2.24 4.45 11.52
C LEU A 10 3.08 5.48 12.26
N THR A 11 2.63 6.73 12.21
CA THR A 11 3.10 7.79 13.10
C THR A 11 2.47 7.64 14.47
N ASP A 12 2.90 8.46 15.44
CA ASP A 12 2.32 8.44 16.78
C ASP A 12 0.81 8.77 16.77
N GLU A 13 0.39 9.64 15.84
CA GLU A 13 -1.02 9.93 15.60
C GLU A 13 -1.74 8.73 14.98
N GLY A 14 -1.15 8.10 13.96
CA GLY A 14 -1.70 6.90 13.34
C GLY A 14 -1.94 5.76 14.33
N ARG A 15 -1.02 5.53 15.27
CA ARG A 15 -1.18 4.51 16.32
C ARG A 15 -2.33 4.83 17.28
N LYS A 16 -2.50 6.10 17.66
CA LYS A 16 -3.62 6.54 18.51
C LYS A 16 -4.95 6.36 17.80
N THR A 17 -5.02 6.80 16.54
CA THR A 17 -6.21 6.65 15.69
C THR A 17 -6.56 5.19 15.51
N LEU A 18 -5.59 4.33 15.21
CA LEU A 18 -5.84 2.90 15.03
C LEU A 18 -6.35 2.23 16.33
N LYS A 19 -5.81 2.61 17.48
CA LYS A 19 -6.26 2.09 18.78
C LYS A 19 -7.70 2.49 19.09
N ASN A 20 -8.10 3.72 18.76
CA ASN A 20 -9.44 4.23 19.04
C ASN A 20 -10.46 3.83 17.96
N GLN A 21 -10.02 3.64 16.71
CA GLN A 21 -10.85 3.35 15.56
C GLN A 21 -10.16 2.32 14.64
N PRO A 22 -10.16 1.03 15.02
CA PRO A 22 -9.50 -0.02 14.25
C PRO A 22 -10.11 -0.23 12.86
N SER A 23 -11.40 0.12 12.68
CA SER A 23 -12.08 0.06 11.39
C SER A 23 -11.47 0.98 10.32
N ARG A 24 -10.64 1.96 10.70
CA ARG A 24 -10.02 2.89 9.77
C ARG A 24 -9.13 2.20 8.73
N ILE A 25 -8.55 1.03 9.06
CA ILE A 25 -7.78 0.22 8.08
C ILE A 25 -8.66 -0.15 6.89
N LEU A 26 -9.90 -0.58 7.14
CA LEU A 26 -10.82 -1.01 6.09
C LEU A 26 -11.33 0.16 5.23
N GLU A 27 -11.43 1.35 5.82
CA GLU A 27 -11.80 2.57 5.08
C GLU A 27 -10.68 2.98 4.11
N VAL A 28 -9.43 2.95 4.56
CA VAL A 28 -8.27 3.22 3.71
C VAL A 28 -8.23 2.28 2.51
N ASN A 29 -8.58 1.00 2.70
CA ASN A 29 -8.62 0.03 1.62
C ASN A 29 -9.63 0.44 0.51
N LYS A 30 -10.82 0.93 0.90
CA LYS A 30 -11.83 1.39 -0.06
C LYS A 30 -11.36 2.60 -0.85
N GLU A 31 -10.72 3.54 -0.18
CA GLU A 31 -10.21 4.75 -0.83
C GLU A 31 -9.09 4.42 -1.83
N VAL A 32 -8.24 3.43 -1.53
CA VAL A 32 -7.24 2.90 -2.48
C VAL A 32 -7.92 2.31 -3.73
N GLU A 33 -9.02 1.58 -3.55
CA GLU A 33 -9.83 1.04 -4.64
C GLU A 33 -10.50 2.13 -5.48
N GLU A 34 -11.04 3.17 -4.85
CA GLU A 34 -11.64 4.33 -5.52
C GLU A 34 -10.61 5.12 -6.36
N MET A 35 -9.35 5.15 -5.93
CA MET A 35 -8.23 5.74 -6.67
C MET A 35 -7.70 4.86 -7.81
N GLY A 36 -8.33 3.70 -8.07
CA GLY A 36 -7.97 2.79 -9.15
C GLY A 36 -6.83 1.84 -8.80
N GLY A 37 -6.58 1.59 -7.52
CA GLY A 37 -5.67 0.57 -7.03
C GLY A 37 -6.41 -0.62 -6.44
N LYS A 38 -6.11 -1.83 -6.88
CA LYS A 38 -6.70 -3.05 -6.33
C LYS A 38 -5.77 -3.66 -5.29
N ILE A 39 -6.23 -3.81 -4.06
CA ILE A 39 -5.44 -4.50 -3.02
C ILE A 39 -5.55 -6.01 -3.25
N LEU A 40 -4.43 -6.62 -3.65
CA LEU A 40 -4.32 -8.07 -3.83
C LEU A 40 -4.15 -8.80 -2.50
N ALA A 41 -3.41 -8.19 -1.58
CA ALA A 41 -3.22 -8.71 -0.23
C ALA A 41 -2.80 -7.58 0.72
N GLN A 42 -3.16 -7.71 2.00
CA GLN A 42 -2.76 -6.80 3.07
C GLN A 42 -2.45 -7.61 4.32
N TYR A 43 -1.34 -7.30 4.99
CA TYR A 43 -0.94 -7.94 6.24
C TYR A 43 -0.44 -6.91 7.24
N VAL A 44 -0.71 -7.18 8.53
CA VAL A 44 -0.05 -6.51 9.65
C VAL A 44 1.30 -7.17 9.86
N MET A 45 2.33 -6.36 10.02
CA MET A 45 3.71 -6.82 10.18
C MET A 45 4.24 -6.49 11.57
N LEU A 46 5.08 -7.38 12.09
CA LEU A 46 5.79 -7.17 13.35
C LEU A 46 7.26 -6.91 13.01
N GLY A 47 7.62 -5.63 12.89
CA GLY A 47 8.97 -5.23 12.49
C GLY A 47 9.10 -3.73 12.29
N GLU A 48 9.94 -3.32 11.34
CA GLU A 48 10.20 -1.91 11.04
C GLU A 48 8.95 -1.18 10.50
N TYR A 49 8.10 -1.92 9.78
CA TYR A 49 6.84 -1.46 9.20
C TYR A 49 5.67 -2.15 9.88
N ASP A 50 4.56 -1.44 9.97
CA ASP A 50 3.33 -1.92 10.61
C ASP A 50 2.43 -2.67 9.62
N PHE A 51 2.50 -2.33 8.33
CA PHE A 51 1.70 -2.98 7.28
C PHE A 51 2.50 -3.23 6.00
N ILE A 52 2.11 -4.30 5.31
CA ILE A 52 2.48 -4.57 3.91
C ILE A 52 1.21 -4.70 3.08
N ASN A 53 1.18 -4.01 1.95
CA ASN A 53 0.08 -4.02 0.99
C ASN A 53 0.61 -4.38 -0.38
N ILE A 54 0.01 -5.39 -1.01
CA ILE A 54 0.26 -5.75 -2.40
C ILE A 54 -0.85 -5.11 -3.22
N ILE A 55 -0.51 -4.14 -4.06
CA ILE A 55 -1.46 -3.30 -4.79
C ILE A 55 -1.22 -3.46 -6.29
N GLU A 56 -2.27 -3.76 -7.04
CA GLU A 56 -2.27 -3.76 -8.50
C GLU A 56 -2.83 -2.45 -9.03
N THR A 57 -2.10 -1.78 -9.91
CA THR A 57 -2.55 -0.51 -10.51
C THR A 57 -2.24 -0.46 -12.01
N MET A 58 -2.68 0.61 -12.68
CA MET A 58 -2.41 0.86 -14.10
C MET A 58 -0.93 1.21 -14.38
N GLY A 59 -0.15 1.62 -13.38
CA GLY A 59 1.26 1.96 -13.53
C GLY A 59 1.78 2.92 -12.46
N ASN A 60 3.02 3.38 -12.65
CA ASN A 60 3.76 4.14 -11.63
C ASN A 60 3.06 5.44 -11.22
N THR A 61 2.40 6.12 -12.16
CA THR A 61 1.68 7.36 -11.86
C THR A 61 0.47 7.12 -10.94
N SER A 62 -0.23 6.00 -11.09
CA SER A 62 -1.40 5.67 -10.26
C SER A 62 -0.98 5.35 -8.83
N ILE A 63 0.04 4.50 -8.64
CA ILE A 63 0.51 4.16 -7.29
C ILE A 63 1.14 5.36 -6.58
N SER A 64 1.83 6.25 -7.28
CA SER A 64 2.39 7.47 -6.69
C SER A 64 1.29 8.38 -6.14
N LYS A 65 0.18 8.56 -6.86
CA LYS A 65 -0.97 9.33 -6.38
C LYS A 65 -1.55 8.72 -5.10
N ILE A 66 -1.72 7.40 -5.06
CA ILE A 66 -2.19 6.68 -3.88
C ILE A 66 -1.22 6.90 -2.71
N ALA A 67 0.09 6.73 -2.93
CA ALA A 67 1.09 6.92 -1.89
C ALA A 67 1.10 8.34 -1.32
N PHE A 68 0.99 9.37 -2.18
CA PHE A 68 0.91 10.76 -1.76
C PHE A 68 -0.36 11.05 -0.97
N GLU A 69 -1.51 10.57 -1.44
CA GLU A 69 -2.80 10.78 -0.77
C GLU A 69 -2.87 10.11 0.61
N LEU A 70 -2.29 8.92 0.75
CA LEU A 70 -2.22 8.23 2.03
C LEU A 70 -1.23 8.90 2.99
N SER A 71 -0.09 9.36 2.48
CA SER A 71 0.96 10.00 3.29
C SER A 71 0.60 11.44 3.69
N SER A 72 -0.20 12.17 2.88
CA SER A 72 -0.60 13.56 3.15
C SER A 72 -1.39 13.73 4.45
N ARG A 73 -2.01 12.65 4.92
CA ARG A 73 -2.85 12.60 6.13
C ARG A 73 -2.04 12.65 7.42
N GLY A 74 -0.73 12.45 7.38
CA GLY A 74 0.14 12.48 8.55
C GLY A 74 -0.01 11.28 9.50
N THR A 75 -0.97 10.38 9.27
CA THR A 75 -1.19 9.19 10.10
C THR A 75 -0.25 8.04 9.77
N LEU A 76 0.36 8.04 8.58
CA LEU A 76 1.28 7.00 8.15
C LEU A 76 2.34 7.54 7.19
N GLN A 77 3.45 6.82 7.08
CA GLN A 77 4.49 7.02 6.08
C GLN A 77 4.56 5.76 5.21
N THR A 78 4.60 5.95 3.89
CA THR A 78 4.68 4.83 2.94
C THR A 78 6.05 4.70 2.29
N THR A 79 6.47 3.47 2.04
CA THR A 79 7.56 3.12 1.12
C THR A 79 7.01 2.17 0.07
N THR A 80 7.10 2.55 -1.21
CA THR A 80 6.49 1.79 -2.31
C THR A 80 7.56 1.26 -3.25
N TYR A 81 7.47 -0.03 -3.56
CA TYR A 81 8.35 -0.73 -4.51
C TYR A 81 7.54 -1.22 -5.70
N ALA A 82 8.08 -1.06 -6.91
CA ALA A 82 7.57 -1.77 -8.07
C ALA A 82 7.96 -3.25 -7.96
N ALA A 83 6.98 -4.14 -8.13
CA ALA A 83 7.17 -5.58 -8.05
C ALA A 83 6.89 -6.21 -9.41
N ILE A 84 7.86 -6.98 -9.90
CA ILE A 84 7.74 -7.76 -11.12
C ILE A 84 7.48 -9.21 -10.70
N LYS A 85 6.44 -9.84 -11.26
CA LYS A 85 6.18 -11.25 -11.02
C LYS A 85 7.32 -12.09 -11.57
N VAL A 86 7.69 -13.14 -10.86
CA VAL A 86 8.81 -14.02 -11.26
C VAL A 86 8.53 -14.65 -12.62
N GLU A 87 7.26 -14.99 -12.90
CA GLU A 87 6.81 -15.54 -14.18
C GLU A 87 7.05 -14.57 -15.34
N ASP A 88 6.78 -13.28 -15.15
CA ASP A 88 6.98 -12.25 -16.17
C ASP A 88 8.48 -12.06 -16.48
N LEU A 89 9.33 -12.09 -15.45
CA LEU A 89 10.79 -12.05 -15.61
C LEU A 89 11.27 -13.25 -16.43
N ILE A 90 10.87 -14.47 -16.06
CA ILE A 90 11.26 -15.69 -16.78
C ILE A 90 10.79 -15.64 -18.24
N ALA A 91 9.58 -15.13 -18.50
CA ALA A 91 9.04 -15.02 -19.85
C ALA A 91 9.84 -14.03 -20.73
N SER A 92 10.43 -12.98 -20.14
CA SER A 92 11.23 -11.98 -20.87
C SER A 92 12.60 -12.46 -21.35
N TRP A 93 13.09 -13.59 -20.86
CA TRP A 93 14.37 -14.19 -21.26
C TRP A 93 14.23 -15.21 -22.39
N LYS A 94 13.00 -15.53 -22.79
CA LYS A 94 12.70 -16.40 -23.93
C LYS A 94 12.49 -15.56 -25.19
#